data_AF-A0A7V3M4A9-F1
#
_entry.id   AF-A0A7V3M4A9-F1
#
_cell.length_a   1.000
_cell.length_b   1.000
_cell.length_c   1.000
_cell.angle_alpha   90.00
_cell.angle_beta   90.00
_cell.angle_gamma   90.00
#
_symmetry.space_group_name_H-M   'P 1'
#
loop_
_entity.id
_entity.type
_entity.pdbx_description
1 polymer ?
#
loop_
_entity_poly.entity_id
_entity_poly.type
_entity_poly.pdbx_seq_one_letter_code
_entity_poly.pdbx_strand_id
1 'polypeptide(L)'
;MVVLEGVGKFIKVDSKREVSEVWEETLLTYLEREDELHDALNAFAVFTLVDLSGAKYIELIRRVFREKPVDPWYDGDLEEIEMRLGLRSKRSTPPPTNPFGVPLGGWDDEVKPIVVAEKAGRNDPCPCGSGKKYKKCCLNS
;
A
#
# COMPACT_ATOMS: atom_id res chain seq x y z
N MET A 1 -9.27 -23.96 7.75
CA MET A 1 -7.95 -23.75 7.13
C MET A 1 -6.94 -24.08 8.22
N VAL A 2 -6.03 -25.02 7.98
CA VAL A 2 -5.10 -25.53 8.99
C VAL A 2 -3.81 -24.69 8.90
N VAL A 3 -3.41 -24.04 9.98
CA VAL A 3 -2.14 -23.28 10.04
C VAL A 3 -1.08 -24.17 10.71
N LEU A 4 0.13 -24.17 10.15
CA LEU A 4 1.27 -24.93 10.67
C LEU A 4 2.18 -23.99 11.46
N GLU A 5 2.28 -24.18 12.77
CA GLU A 5 3.43 -23.69 13.54
C GLU A 5 4.44 -24.81 13.77
N GLY A 6 5.69 -24.41 13.98
CA GLY A 6 6.86 -25.27 14.09
C GLY A 6 6.61 -26.56 14.89
N VAL A 7 7.08 -27.67 14.31
CA VAL A 7 7.01 -29.03 14.85
C VAL A 7 5.60 -29.49 15.29
N GLY A 8 4.69 -29.56 14.32
CA GLY A 8 3.72 -30.65 14.23
C GLY A 8 2.54 -30.63 15.21
N LYS A 9 2.19 -29.49 15.79
CA LYS A 9 0.91 -29.35 16.52
C LYS A 9 -0.13 -28.63 15.67
N PHE A 10 -1.19 -29.37 15.35
CA PHE A 10 -2.39 -28.84 14.69
C PHE A 10 -3.29 -28.16 15.72
N ILE A 11 -3.46 -26.85 15.61
CA ILE A 11 -4.46 -26.11 16.40
C ILE A 11 -5.76 -26.07 15.59
N LYS A 12 -6.86 -26.49 16.23
CA LYS A 12 -8.20 -26.41 15.66
C LYS A 12 -8.77 -25.04 16.01
N VAL A 13 -8.98 -24.20 14.99
CA VAL A 13 -9.53 -22.86 15.16
C VAL A 13 -11.02 -22.91 14.82
N ASP A 14 -11.88 -22.62 15.79
CA ASP A 14 -13.32 -22.86 15.70
C ASP A 14 -14.12 -21.59 15.31
N SER A 15 -13.50 -20.40 15.28
CA SER A 15 -14.15 -19.15 14.89
C SER A 15 -13.25 -18.16 14.12
N LYS A 16 -13.86 -17.23 13.36
CA LYS A 16 -13.14 -16.15 12.65
C LYS A 16 -12.37 -15.20 13.58
N ARG A 17 -12.85 -15.03 14.83
CA ARG A 17 -12.23 -14.16 15.83
C ARG A 17 -10.92 -14.74 16.37
N GLU A 18 -10.89 -16.05 16.58
CA GLU A 18 -9.67 -16.75 17.00
C GLU A 18 -8.61 -16.75 15.88
N VAL A 19 -9.03 -16.74 14.60
CA VAL A 19 -8.08 -16.65 13.48
C VAL A 19 -7.30 -15.34 13.51
N SER A 20 -7.98 -14.19 13.70
CA SER A 20 -7.29 -12.89 13.77
C SER A 20 -6.34 -12.76 14.96
N GLU A 21 -6.70 -13.34 16.11
CA GLU A 21 -5.86 -13.32 17.31
C GLU A 21 -4.59 -14.15 17.13
N VAL A 22 -4.69 -15.33 16.52
CA VAL A 22 -3.53 -16.17 16.18
C VAL A 22 -2.60 -15.46 15.18
N TRP A 23 -3.15 -14.81 14.16
CA TRP A 23 -2.34 -14.03 13.22
C TRP A 23 -1.62 -12.87 13.91
N GLU A 24 -2.28 -12.15 14.82
CA GLU A 24 -1.61 -11.08 15.59
C GLU A 24 -0.42 -11.62 16.39
N GLU A 25 -0.57 -12.72 17.12
CA GLU A 25 0.51 -13.30 17.92
C GLU A 25 1.70 -13.73 17.05
N THR A 26 1.45 -14.41 15.92
CA THR A 26 2.51 -14.82 14.99
C THR A 26 3.25 -13.62 14.41
N LEU A 27 2.53 -12.55 14.03
CA LEU A 27 3.12 -11.33 13.46
C LEU A 27 3.95 -10.57 14.50
N LEU A 28 3.45 -10.46 15.72
CA LEU A 28 4.17 -9.85 16.84
C LEU A 28 5.47 -10.61 17.12
N THR A 29 5.38 -11.94 17.23
CA THR A 29 6.54 -12.81 17.45
C THR A 29 7.58 -12.65 16.34
N TYR A 30 7.13 -12.59 15.08
CA TYR A 30 8.00 -12.35 13.94
C TYR A 30 8.70 -10.97 14.01
N LEU A 31 7.95 -9.89 14.25
CA LEU A 31 8.48 -8.53 14.29
C LEU A 31 9.37 -8.24 15.51
N GLU A 32 9.32 -9.05 16.56
CA GLU A 32 10.23 -8.94 17.72
C GLU A 32 11.60 -9.58 17.50
N ARG A 33 11.79 -10.38 16.44
CA ARG A 33 13.10 -11.01 16.14
C ARG A 33 14.13 -9.98 15.70
N GLU A 34 15.25 -9.85 16.40
CA GLU A 34 16.28 -8.82 16.11
C GLU A 34 17.05 -9.05 14.80
N ASP A 35 17.14 -10.29 14.33
CA ASP A 35 17.96 -10.71 13.18
C ASP A 35 17.25 -10.61 11.82
N GLU A 36 16.02 -10.11 11.80
CA GLU A 36 15.14 -10.19 10.63
C GLU A 36 15.31 -8.99 9.68
N LEU A 37 16.06 -9.22 8.58
CA LEU A 37 16.42 -8.20 7.57
C LEU A 37 15.60 -8.30 6.27
N HIS A 38 14.58 -9.17 6.20
CA HIS A 38 13.74 -9.28 5.01
C HIS A 38 12.72 -8.14 4.92
N ASP A 39 13.04 -7.13 4.12
CA ASP A 39 12.25 -5.91 3.92
C ASP A 39 10.78 -6.15 3.51
N ALA A 40 10.54 -7.06 2.57
CA ALA A 40 9.21 -7.39 2.07
C ALA A 40 8.36 -8.14 3.10
N LEU A 41 8.97 -9.02 3.90
CA LEU A 41 8.26 -9.74 4.96
C LEU A 41 7.94 -8.82 6.14
N ASN A 42 8.88 -7.93 6.50
CA ASN A 42 8.62 -6.86 7.47
C ASN A 42 7.47 -5.95 7.00
N ALA A 43 7.46 -5.55 5.73
CA ALA A 43 6.38 -4.75 5.15
C ALA A 43 5.03 -5.47 5.17
N PHE A 44 4.99 -6.75 4.80
CA PHE A 44 3.78 -7.56 4.85
C PHE A 44 3.23 -7.70 6.28
N ALA A 45 4.12 -7.92 7.26
CA ALA A 45 3.73 -8.03 8.65
C ALA A 45 3.16 -6.70 9.19
N VAL A 46 3.80 -5.57 8.88
CA VAL A 46 3.30 -4.23 9.22
C VAL A 46 1.93 -3.98 8.58
N PHE A 47 1.80 -4.18 7.26
CA PHE A 47 0.55 -4.01 6.52
C PHE A 47 -0.59 -4.81 7.17
N THR A 48 -0.32 -6.07 7.51
CA THR A 48 -1.33 -6.95 8.12
C THR A 48 -1.73 -6.46 9.51
N LEU A 49 -0.79 -5.97 10.34
CA LEU A 49 -1.11 -5.41 11.66
C LEU A 49 -1.93 -4.13 11.57
N VAL A 50 -1.62 -3.26 10.60
CA VAL A 50 -2.38 -2.04 10.30
C VAL A 50 -3.83 -2.39 9.94
N ASP A 51 -4.03 -3.37 9.06
CA ASP A 51 -5.37 -3.80 8.60
C ASP A 51 -6.18 -4.52 9.70
N LEU A 52 -5.55 -5.36 10.51
CA LEU A 52 -6.24 -6.16 11.54
C LEU A 52 -6.62 -5.35 12.78
N SER A 53 -5.72 -4.48 13.25
CA SER A 53 -5.80 -3.89 14.59
C SER A 53 -5.45 -2.39 14.64
N GLY A 54 -5.17 -1.76 13.49
CA GLY A 54 -5.00 -0.32 13.34
C GLY A 54 -3.96 0.29 14.29
N ALA A 55 -4.35 1.40 14.95
CA ALA A 55 -3.47 2.21 15.81
C ALA A 55 -2.96 1.49 17.07
N LYS A 56 -3.49 0.31 17.42
CA LYS A 56 -3.07 -0.48 18.60
C LYS A 56 -1.56 -0.73 18.65
N TYR A 57 -0.95 -0.96 17.48
CA TYR A 57 0.45 -1.37 17.37
C TYR A 57 1.39 -0.25 16.90
N ILE A 58 0.96 1.01 16.95
CA ILE A 58 1.73 2.11 16.36
C ILE A 58 3.15 2.23 16.93
N GLU A 59 3.35 2.06 18.24
CA GLU A 59 4.68 2.15 18.84
C GLU A 59 5.62 1.03 18.37
N LEU A 60 5.09 -0.19 18.19
CA LEU A 60 5.84 -1.29 17.60
C LEU A 60 6.19 -0.96 16.14
N ILE A 61 5.24 -0.48 15.36
CA ILE A 61 5.45 -0.12 13.95
C ILE A 61 6.52 0.98 13.84
N ARG A 62 6.44 2.04 14.65
CA ARG A 62 7.47 3.09 14.75
C ARG A 62 8.86 2.55 15.08
N ARG A 63 8.95 1.52 15.93
CA ARG A 63 10.21 0.84 16.22
C ARG A 63 10.71 0.05 15.02
N VAL A 64 9.85 -0.73 14.36
CA VAL A 64 10.19 -1.52 13.17
C VAL A 64 10.77 -0.62 12.07
N PHE A 65 10.11 0.49 11.72
CA PHE A 65 10.63 1.44 10.71
C PHE A 65 11.95 2.12 11.09
N ARG A 66 12.32 2.13 12.37
CA ARG A 66 13.57 2.71 12.85
C ARG A 66 14.72 1.72 12.81
N GLU A 67 14.43 0.46 13.09
CA GLU A 67 15.43 -0.57 13.36
C GLU A 67 15.59 -1.56 12.20
N LYS A 68 14.58 -1.70 11.35
CA LYS A 68 14.51 -2.74 10.33
C LYS A 68 14.21 -2.15 8.94
N PRO A 69 14.70 -2.80 7.88
CA PRO A 69 14.28 -2.43 6.54
C PRO A 69 12.81 -2.84 6.33
N VAL A 70 12.05 -1.94 5.72
CA VAL A 70 10.64 -2.15 5.37
C VAL A 70 10.47 -1.72 3.92
N ASP A 71 9.97 -2.63 3.08
CA ASP A 71 9.73 -2.35 1.66
C ASP A 71 8.58 -1.32 1.50
N PRO A 72 8.85 -0.13 0.94
CA PRO A 72 7.84 0.92 0.77
C PRO A 72 6.78 0.61 -0.30
N TRP A 73 6.90 -0.47 -1.08
CA TRP A 73 5.92 -0.82 -2.12
C TRP A 73 4.56 -1.28 -1.58
N TYR A 74 4.50 -1.75 -0.33
CA TYR A 74 3.25 -2.23 0.28
C TYR A 74 2.41 -1.08 0.80
N ASP A 75 2.84 -0.46 1.91
CA ASP A 75 2.05 0.54 2.66
C ASP A 75 2.77 1.90 2.75
N GLY A 76 3.72 2.15 1.84
CA GLY A 76 4.50 3.38 1.83
C GLY A 76 5.50 3.45 2.99
N ASP A 77 5.68 4.66 3.53
CA ASP A 77 6.55 4.93 4.68
C ASP A 77 5.75 5.04 5.98
N LEU A 78 6.45 5.27 7.10
CA LEU A 78 5.81 5.45 8.41
C LEU A 78 4.84 6.63 8.44
N GLU A 79 5.12 7.72 7.71
CA GLU A 79 4.23 8.87 7.69
C GLU A 79 2.91 8.52 7.00
N GLU A 80 2.96 7.73 5.94
CA GLU A 80 1.80 7.20 5.22
C GLU A 80 0.92 6.35 6.14
N ILE A 81 1.52 5.42 6.89
CA ILE A 81 0.80 4.60 7.87
C ILE A 81 0.18 5.47 8.98
N GLU A 82 0.91 6.44 9.51
CA GLU A 82 0.38 7.35 10.53
C GLU A 82 -0.79 8.20 10.00
N MET A 83 -0.74 8.62 8.73
CA MET A 83 -1.85 9.33 8.09
C MET A 83 -3.06 8.41 7.88
N ARG A 84 -2.85 7.18 7.38
CA ARG A 84 -3.89 6.15 7.20
C ARG A 84 -4.61 5.82 8.51
N LEU A 85 -3.87 5.78 9.61
CA LEU A 85 -4.40 5.55 10.95
C LEU A 85 -4.99 6.81 11.62
N GLY A 86 -4.96 7.97 10.96
CA GLY A 86 -5.46 9.24 11.49
C GLY A 86 -4.62 9.83 12.63
N LEU A 87 -3.40 9.31 12.85
CA LEU A 87 -2.45 9.76 13.86
C LEU A 87 -1.60 10.94 13.39
N ARG A 88 -1.60 11.20 12.08
CA ARG A 88 -0.91 12.31 11.42
C ARG A 88 -1.85 12.98 10.43
N SER A 89 -1.87 14.31 10.42
CA SER A 89 -2.70 15.09 9.49
C SER A 89 -1.99 15.47 8.20
N LYS A 90 -0.66 15.59 8.23
CA LYS A 90 0.16 16.00 7.08
C LYS A 90 1.56 15.40 7.16
N ARG A 91 2.10 15.04 6.00
CA ARG A 91 3.49 14.63 5.85
C ARG A 91 4.50 15.77 6.04
N SER A 92 5.65 15.45 6.63
CA SER A 92 6.81 16.32 6.81
C SER A 92 7.94 16.03 5.82
N THR A 93 8.04 14.81 5.31
CA THR A 93 9.02 14.41 4.29
C THR A 93 8.36 14.31 2.91
N PRO A 94 9.11 14.34 1.79
CA PRO A 94 8.59 13.95 0.48
C PRO A 94 8.17 12.46 0.46
N PRO A 95 7.18 12.07 -0.37
CA PRO A 95 6.81 10.65 -0.53
C PRO A 95 7.98 9.81 -1.01
N PRO A 96 8.09 8.54 -0.55
CA PRO A 96 8.96 7.59 -1.22
C PRO A 96 8.51 7.47 -2.68
N THR A 97 9.46 7.36 -3.60
CA THR A 97 9.16 7.20 -5.03
C THR A 97 9.82 5.98 -5.60
N ASN A 98 9.19 5.34 -6.57
CA ASN A 98 9.83 4.29 -7.36
C ASN A 98 10.94 4.87 -8.28
N PRO A 99 11.71 4.03 -8.99
CA PRO A 99 12.77 4.50 -9.91
C PRO A 99 12.29 5.41 -11.05
N PHE A 100 10.98 5.50 -11.29
CA PHE A 100 10.37 6.38 -12.28
C PHE A 100 9.87 7.71 -11.69
N GLY A 101 10.12 7.97 -10.41
CA GLY A 101 9.68 9.19 -9.72
C GLY A 101 8.19 9.19 -9.37
N VAL A 102 7.52 8.04 -9.42
CA VAL A 102 6.11 7.91 -9.03
C VAL A 102 6.04 7.65 -7.51
N PRO A 103 5.25 8.40 -6.74
CA PRO A 103 5.05 8.14 -5.31
C PRO A 103 4.61 6.70 -5.02
N LEU A 104 5.17 6.10 -3.97
CA LEU A 104 4.80 4.83 -3.37
C LEU A 104 3.88 5.11 -2.18
N GLY A 105 2.76 4.39 -2.05
CA GLY A 105 1.67 4.73 -1.12
C GLY A 105 0.48 5.38 -1.84
N GLY A 106 -0.55 5.79 -1.09
CA GLY A 106 -1.76 6.42 -1.66
C GLY A 106 -2.81 5.46 -2.23
N TRP A 107 -2.84 4.18 -1.79
CA TRP A 107 -3.89 3.23 -2.21
C TRP A 107 -5.31 3.66 -1.78
N ASP A 108 -5.38 4.52 -0.77
CA ASP A 108 -6.62 5.11 -0.23
C ASP A 108 -6.97 6.47 -0.86
N ASP A 109 -6.18 6.97 -1.83
CA ASP A 109 -6.61 8.14 -2.61
C ASP A 109 -7.94 7.79 -3.29
N GLU A 110 -8.96 8.61 -3.02
CA GLU A 110 -10.28 8.49 -3.61
C GLU A 110 -10.11 8.31 -5.13
N VAL A 111 -10.37 7.09 -5.62
CA VAL A 111 -10.23 6.75 -7.04
C VAL A 111 -11.22 7.59 -7.80
N LYS A 112 -10.79 8.78 -8.24
CA LYS A 112 -11.61 9.64 -9.07
C LYS A 112 -11.88 8.87 -10.35
N PRO A 113 -13.15 8.75 -10.77
CA PRO A 113 -13.45 8.12 -12.04
C PRO A 113 -12.65 8.84 -13.13
N ILE A 114 -11.90 8.06 -13.91
CA ILE A 114 -11.14 8.60 -15.04
C ILE A 114 -12.17 9.18 -16.00
N VAL A 115 -12.26 10.51 -16.07
CA VAL A 115 -13.06 11.20 -17.08
C VAL A 115 -12.32 11.05 -18.39
N VAL A 116 -12.66 10.00 -19.15
CA VAL A 116 -12.18 9.84 -20.51
C VAL A 116 -12.89 10.89 -21.34
N ALA A 117 -12.15 11.92 -21.77
CA ALA A 117 -12.67 12.87 -22.75
C ALA A 117 -13.14 12.09 -23.99
N GLU A 118 -14.29 12.48 -24.55
CA GLU A 118 -14.76 11.88 -25.81
C GLU A 118 -13.64 11.95 -26.85
N LYS A 119 -13.26 10.78 -27.38
CA LYS A 119 -12.25 10.71 -28.43
C LYS A 119 -12.82 11.39 -29.67
N ALA A 120 -12.17 12.46 -30.12
CA ALA A 120 -12.51 13.10 -31.39
C ALA A 120 -12.50 12.06 -32.51
N GLY A 121 -13.61 11.96 -33.24
CA GLY A 121 -13.71 11.11 -34.41
C GLY A 121 -12.76 11.58 -35.52
N ARG A 122 -12.30 10.67 -36.38
CA ARG A 122 -11.38 10.97 -37.51
C ARG A 122 -11.78 12.23 -38.30
N ASN A 123 -13.07 12.46 -38.48
CA ASN A 123 -13.59 13.52 -39.33
C ASN A 123 -14.02 14.79 -38.58
N ASP A 124 -13.97 14.79 -37.26
CA ASP A 124 -14.42 15.91 -36.42
C ASP A 124 -13.42 17.07 -36.49
N PRO A 125 -13.83 18.30 -36.15
CA PRO A 125 -12.90 19.42 -35.97
C PRO A 125 -11.78 19.05 -34.99
N CYS A 126 -10.54 19.39 -35.35
CA CYS A 126 -9.39 19.05 -34.52
C CYS A 126 -9.37 19.92 -33.25
N PRO A 127 -9.25 19.30 -32.06
CA PRO A 127 -9.33 20.04 -30.79
C PRO A 127 -8.16 21.02 -30.56
N CYS A 128 -7.10 20.97 -31.37
CA CYS A 128 -5.99 21.94 -31.31
C CYS A 128 -6.32 23.32 -31.91
N GLY A 129 -7.53 23.53 -32.41
CA GLY A 129 -7.96 24.83 -32.96
C GLY A 129 -7.47 25.13 -34.38
N SER A 130 -6.88 24.16 -35.07
CA SER A 130 -6.35 24.36 -36.43
C SER A 130 -7.40 24.57 -37.53
N GLY A 131 -8.68 24.37 -37.22
CA GLY A 131 -9.79 24.36 -38.19
C GLY A 131 -9.80 23.15 -39.13
N LYS A 132 -8.85 22.22 -39.01
CA LYS A 132 -8.77 21.00 -39.84
C LYS A 132 -9.55 19.85 -39.21
N LYS A 133 -9.89 18.82 -40.00
CA LYS A 133 -10.40 17.54 -39.49
C LYS A 133 -9.31 16.84 -38.66
N TYR A 134 -9.67 16.13 -37.60
CA TYR A 134 -8.73 15.45 -36.70
C TYR A 134 -7.75 14.53 -37.44
N LYS A 135 -8.25 13.76 -38.42
CA LYS A 135 -7.43 12.89 -39.30
C LYS A 135 -6.37 13.60 -40.14
N LYS A 136 -6.54 14.90 -40.39
CA LYS A 136 -5.63 15.72 -41.21
C LYS A 136 -4.73 16.63 -40.35
N CYS A 137 -4.77 16.46 -39.04
CA CYS A 137 -4.03 17.25 -38.08
C CYS A 137 -3.41 16.28 -37.07
N CYS A 138 -3.88 16.27 -35.83
CA CYS A 138 -3.23 15.57 -34.72
C CYS A 138 -3.31 14.03 -34.73
N LEU A 139 -4.09 13.40 -35.61
CA LEU A 139 -4.19 11.92 -35.64
C LEU A 139 -3.00 11.24 -36.33
N ASN A 140 -2.40 11.89 -37.33
CA ASN A 140 -1.29 11.35 -38.13
C ASN A 140 -0.05 12.26 -38.07
N SER A 141 0.06 13.08 -37.02
CA SER A 141 1.22 13.95 -36.81
C SER A 141 2.40 13.14 -36.28
#